data_AF-A0A1H0BKD6-F1
#
_entry.id   AF-A0A1H0BKD6-F1
#
_cell.length_a   1.000
_cell.length_b   1.000
_cell.length_c   1.000
_cell.angle_alpha   90.00
_cell.angle_beta   90.00
_cell.angle_gamma   90.00
#
_symmetry.space_group_name_H-M   'P 1'
#
loop_
_entity.id
_entity.type
_entity.pdbx_description
1 polymer ?
#
loop_
_entity_poly.entity_id
_entity_poly.type
_entity_poly.pdbx_seq_one_letter_code
_entity_poly.pdbx_strand_id
1 'polypeptide(L)'
;MVALLLPMTAPLSQASPGAPDPDRTGAPGPTSSRTAGLDVSTTTRRAAGFAIDTSNRAAVAKAFRTRLRPNLSVPSGWTGSLRGCRAGKTSARAQRATMESLNFARALNGLSRVSWSAKLSARAQYAALIMAANRNLTHYPPQRWKCWSEVGSDAAARSNLSIDFPRLTAGGAVMQYLDDWGSPNTVVGHRRWILFPFAESFGNALTKTTNAMFVVGPLDTANPNPAWVRWPSAGWFPSQAEPMGRWSLSSGDPHADFRSAKISVRRNGSPVRTKKYTVHDGYAMPTLVWEVYGLRRSGKYVVTVTGIKGAAAPKVRYPVKLFTP
;
A
#
# COMPACT_ATOMS: atom_id res chain seq x y z
N MET A 1 5.45 -1.29 -41.05
CA MET A 1 6.00 -2.17 -39.98
C MET A 1 5.31 -1.83 -38.67
N VAL A 2 4.31 -2.62 -38.29
CA VAL A 2 3.50 -2.43 -37.07
C VAL A 2 4.15 -3.26 -35.96
N ALA A 3 4.68 -2.59 -34.94
CA ALA A 3 5.23 -3.25 -33.75
C ALA A 3 4.08 -3.75 -32.86
N LEU A 4 3.84 -5.06 -32.92
CA LEU A 4 2.93 -5.78 -32.04
C LEU A 4 3.51 -5.77 -30.61
N LEU A 5 2.95 -4.96 -29.72
CA LEU A 5 3.23 -5.02 -28.28
C LEU A 5 2.53 -6.25 -27.70
N LEU A 6 3.28 -7.34 -27.56
CA LEU A 6 2.87 -8.55 -26.85
C LEU A 6 2.47 -8.22 -25.40
N PRO A 7 1.47 -8.93 -24.83
CA PRO A 7 1.10 -8.75 -23.43
C PRO A 7 2.27 -9.18 -22.54
N MET A 8 2.75 -8.27 -21.69
CA MET A 8 3.64 -8.62 -20.59
C MET A 8 2.90 -9.59 -19.66
N THR A 9 3.15 -10.87 -19.83
CA THR A 9 2.94 -11.87 -18.79
C THR A 9 3.93 -11.55 -17.68
N ALA A 10 3.43 -11.09 -16.53
CA ALA A 10 4.24 -11.05 -15.33
C ALA A 10 4.75 -12.47 -15.07
N PRO A 11 6.06 -12.69 -14.82
CA PRO A 11 6.53 -14.00 -14.42
C PRO A 11 5.80 -14.37 -13.13
N LEU A 12 5.35 -15.63 -13.06
CA LEU A 12 4.81 -16.23 -11.85
C LEU A 12 5.80 -15.98 -10.71
N SER A 13 5.47 -15.04 -9.81
CA SER A 13 6.09 -14.97 -8.50
C SER A 13 5.66 -16.24 -7.79
N GLN A 14 6.49 -17.28 -7.88
CA GLN A 14 6.40 -18.41 -6.98
C GLN A 14 6.65 -17.84 -5.59
N ALA A 15 5.57 -17.55 -4.86
CA ALA A 15 5.61 -17.62 -3.43
C ALA A 15 6.16 -19.02 -3.11
N SER A 16 7.40 -19.09 -2.65
CA SER A 16 7.89 -20.31 -2.01
C SER A 16 6.84 -20.75 -0.99
N PRO A 17 6.55 -22.06 -0.88
CA PRO A 17 5.64 -22.54 0.14
C PRO A 17 6.22 -22.08 1.48
N GLY A 18 5.54 -21.09 2.08
CA GLY A 18 5.92 -20.57 3.38
C GLY A 18 5.91 -21.75 4.34
N ALA A 19 7.02 -21.95 5.03
CA ALA A 19 7.02 -22.76 6.23
C ALA A 19 5.82 -22.30 7.09
N PRO A 20 5.04 -23.21 7.68
CA PRO A 20 3.92 -22.86 8.52
C PRO A 20 4.43 -21.88 9.58
N ASP A 21 3.78 -20.71 9.63
CA ASP A 21 4.00 -19.67 10.62
C ASP A 21 3.77 -20.28 12.01
N PRO A 22 4.84 -20.63 12.76
CA PRO A 22 4.71 -21.36 14.00
C PRO A 22 4.63 -20.33 15.13
N ASP A 23 3.77 -19.33 14.99
CA ASP A 23 3.26 -18.62 16.16
C ASP A 23 1.93 -17.92 15.84
N ARG A 24 0.87 -18.71 15.81
CA ARG A 24 -0.51 -18.26 16.05
C ARG A 24 -0.69 -17.99 17.54
N THR A 25 0.08 -17.09 18.11
CA THR A 25 -0.29 -16.40 19.35
C THR A 25 -0.17 -14.91 19.06
N GLY A 26 -1.24 -14.18 19.34
CA GLY A 26 -1.42 -12.80 18.90
C GLY A 26 -0.18 -11.97 19.23
N ALA A 27 0.44 -11.42 18.19
CA ALA A 27 1.31 -10.27 18.39
C ALA A 27 0.49 -9.27 19.23
N PRO A 28 1.02 -8.78 20.37
CA PRO A 28 0.51 -7.55 20.90
C PRO A 28 0.77 -6.54 19.79
N GLY A 29 -0.31 -6.15 19.09
CA GLY A 29 -0.28 -4.94 18.29
C GLY A 29 0.28 -3.83 19.19
N PRO A 30 0.96 -2.82 18.63
CA PRO A 30 1.30 -1.65 19.42
C PRO A 30 0.04 -1.26 20.20
N THR A 31 0.16 -1.31 21.53
CA THR A 31 -0.91 -1.04 22.49
C THR A 31 -1.81 0.06 21.94
N SER A 32 -3.13 -0.13 22.05
CA SER A 32 -4.17 0.79 21.57
C SER A 32 -4.15 2.18 22.21
N SER A 33 -3.03 2.61 22.80
CA SER A 33 -2.85 3.84 23.54
C SER A 33 -2.45 5.05 22.69
N ARG A 34 -2.11 4.91 21.41
CA ARG A 34 -1.84 6.08 20.54
C ARG A 34 -2.99 6.54 19.64
N THR A 35 -4.04 5.74 19.48
CA THR A 35 -5.27 6.16 18.80
C THR A 35 -6.33 6.70 19.76
N ALA A 36 -6.15 6.54 21.08
CA ALA A 36 -7.14 6.87 22.12
C ALA A 36 -7.35 8.38 22.38
N GLY A 37 -6.87 9.27 21.51
CA GLY A 37 -7.01 10.72 21.71
C GLY A 37 -6.97 11.54 20.42
N LEU A 38 -7.24 10.93 19.26
CA LEU A 38 -7.37 11.70 18.03
C LEU A 38 -8.76 12.32 18.00
N ASP A 39 -8.86 13.63 18.24
CA ASP A 39 -10.09 14.39 18.06
C ASP A 39 -10.38 14.54 16.55
N VAL A 40 -11.26 13.68 16.01
CA VAL A 40 -11.50 13.50 14.56
C VAL A 40 -12.61 14.44 14.03
N SER A 41 -12.65 15.70 14.47
CA SER A 41 -13.74 16.64 14.13
C SER A 41 -13.71 17.19 12.68
N THR A 42 -12.87 16.68 11.76
CA THR A 42 -12.81 17.18 10.37
C THR A 42 -12.77 16.09 9.30
N THR A 43 -13.87 15.36 9.17
CA THR A 43 -14.03 14.16 8.30
C THR A 43 -14.08 14.41 6.78
N THR A 44 -13.84 15.63 6.28
CA THR A 44 -14.06 15.95 4.84
C THR A 44 -12.95 16.71 4.13
N ARG A 45 -11.85 17.09 4.81
CA ARG A 45 -10.81 17.91 4.18
C ARG A 45 -9.95 17.07 3.22
N ARG A 46 -9.61 17.64 2.05
CA ARG A 46 -8.61 17.10 1.11
C ARG A 46 -7.36 17.98 1.12
N ALA A 47 -6.19 17.40 0.84
CA ALA A 47 -4.94 18.15 0.72
C ALA A 47 -4.93 19.03 -0.55
N ALA A 48 -5.20 20.33 -0.39
CA ALA A 48 -5.24 21.31 -1.47
C ALA A 48 -3.87 21.41 -2.20
N GLY A 49 -3.90 21.61 -3.52
CA GLY A 49 -2.70 21.77 -4.36
C GLY A 49 -1.89 20.49 -4.63
N PHE A 50 -2.16 19.39 -3.92
CA PHE A 50 -1.47 18.12 -4.10
C PHE A 50 -2.39 16.99 -4.61
N ALA A 51 -3.66 17.00 -4.19
CA ALA A 51 -4.65 16.02 -4.60
C ALA A 51 -4.79 15.99 -6.14
N ILE A 52 -4.96 14.79 -6.69
CA ILE A 52 -5.28 14.60 -8.11
C ILE A 52 -6.80 14.72 -8.25
N ASP A 53 -7.26 15.54 -9.19
CA ASP A 53 -8.68 15.55 -9.57
C ASP A 53 -9.04 14.25 -10.30
N THR A 54 -9.57 13.29 -9.55
CA THR A 54 -9.97 11.99 -10.08
C THR A 54 -11.26 12.05 -10.89
N SER A 55 -11.99 13.18 -10.91
CA SER A 55 -13.13 13.35 -11.83
C SER A 55 -12.67 13.59 -13.27
N ASN A 56 -11.46 14.11 -13.45
CA ASN A 56 -10.84 14.45 -14.73
C ASN A 56 -9.87 13.35 -15.21
N ARG A 57 -10.24 12.68 -16.32
CA ARG A 57 -9.43 11.60 -16.91
C ARG A 57 -8.03 12.08 -17.31
N ALA A 58 -7.92 13.27 -17.90
CA ALA A 58 -6.67 13.81 -18.39
C ALA A 58 -5.72 14.16 -17.23
N ALA A 59 -6.25 14.68 -16.11
CA ALA A 59 -5.48 14.94 -14.90
C ALA A 59 -4.87 13.66 -14.32
N VAL A 60 -5.68 12.60 -14.17
CA VAL A 60 -5.21 11.28 -13.71
C VAL A 60 -4.19 10.69 -14.67
N ALA A 61 -4.44 10.81 -15.99
CA ALA A 61 -3.53 10.28 -17.00
C ALA A 61 -2.16 10.99 -16.98
N LYS A 62 -2.17 12.33 -16.89
CA LYS A 62 -0.95 13.12 -16.73
C LYS A 62 -0.21 12.70 -15.47
N ALA A 63 -0.89 12.66 -14.33
CA ALA A 63 -0.28 12.25 -13.06
C ALA A 63 0.33 10.85 -13.12
N PHE A 64 -0.37 9.86 -13.70
CA PHE A 64 0.16 8.51 -13.88
C PHE A 64 1.45 8.52 -14.72
N ARG A 65 1.42 9.20 -15.87
CA ARG A 65 2.55 9.24 -16.82
C ARG A 65 3.77 9.97 -16.27
N THR A 66 3.59 10.96 -15.40
CA THR A 66 4.70 11.79 -14.89
C THR A 66 5.15 11.42 -13.48
N ARG A 67 4.27 10.85 -12.64
CA ARG A 67 4.54 10.61 -11.20
C ARG A 67 4.70 9.14 -10.82
N LEU A 68 4.12 8.20 -11.59
CA LEU A 68 4.23 6.76 -11.29
C LEU A 68 5.00 6.01 -12.37
N ARG A 69 4.57 6.09 -13.63
CA ARG A 69 5.10 5.27 -14.73
C ARG A 69 6.64 5.31 -14.85
N PRO A 70 7.32 6.47 -14.79
CA PRO A 70 8.79 6.51 -14.91
C PRO A 70 9.50 5.85 -13.73
N ASN A 71 8.84 5.77 -12.57
CA ASN A 71 9.42 5.25 -11.32
C ASN A 71 9.36 3.71 -11.26
N LEU A 72 8.47 3.09 -12.04
CA LEU A 72 8.31 1.63 -12.10
C LEU A 72 9.56 0.91 -12.64
N SER A 73 10.44 1.62 -13.37
CA SER A 73 11.68 1.06 -13.91
C SER A 73 12.95 1.54 -13.19
N VAL A 74 12.84 2.38 -12.15
CA VAL A 74 14.01 2.92 -11.44
C VAL A 74 14.61 1.83 -10.54
N PRO A 75 15.86 1.38 -10.78
CA PRO A 75 16.51 0.42 -9.91
C PRO A 75 16.86 1.07 -8.56
N SER A 76 17.06 0.25 -7.52
CA SER A 76 17.40 0.76 -6.18
C SER A 76 18.71 1.56 -6.14
N GLY A 77 19.68 1.20 -6.96
CA GLY A 77 21.05 1.73 -6.89
C GLY A 77 21.69 1.47 -5.53
N TRP A 78 21.33 0.34 -4.90
CA TRP A 78 21.80 -0.04 -3.57
C TRP A 78 23.31 -0.29 -3.56
N THR A 79 24.01 0.29 -2.59
CA THR A 79 25.48 0.24 -2.47
C THR A 79 26.00 -0.75 -1.43
N GLY A 80 25.11 -1.52 -0.81
CA GLY A 80 25.48 -2.48 0.24
C GLY A 80 26.01 -3.81 -0.30
N SER A 81 26.19 -4.77 0.61
CA SER A 81 26.71 -6.10 0.28
C SER A 81 26.14 -7.16 1.20
N LEU A 82 25.64 -8.26 0.62
CA LEU A 82 25.16 -9.43 1.36
C LEU A 82 26.31 -10.25 1.95
N ARG A 83 27.47 -10.31 1.28
CA ARG A 83 28.61 -11.14 1.72
C ARG A 83 29.23 -10.66 3.04
N GLY A 84 29.30 -9.35 3.23
CA GLY A 84 29.87 -8.72 4.43
C GLY A 84 28.84 -7.98 5.28
N CYS A 85 27.55 -8.26 5.09
CA CYS A 85 26.45 -7.62 5.80
C CYS A 85 26.53 -6.08 5.88
N ARG A 86 26.97 -5.45 4.79
CA ARG A 86 27.04 -4.00 4.70
C ARG A 86 25.68 -3.46 4.28
N ALA A 87 25.02 -2.74 5.17
CA ALA A 87 23.70 -2.16 4.92
C ALA A 87 23.70 -1.24 3.68
N GLY A 88 24.78 -0.50 3.46
CA GLY A 88 24.89 0.44 2.34
C GLY A 88 23.79 1.50 2.37
N LYS A 89 23.44 2.04 1.21
CA LYS A 89 22.35 3.01 1.06
C LYS A 89 21.59 2.75 -0.24
N THR A 90 20.31 3.08 -0.22
CA THR A 90 19.49 3.25 -1.42
C THR A 90 19.90 4.54 -2.13
N SER A 91 19.98 4.53 -3.46
CA SER A 91 20.34 5.74 -4.21
C SER A 91 19.32 6.86 -4.02
N ALA A 92 19.77 8.12 -4.08
CA ALA A 92 18.87 9.27 -3.99
C ALA A 92 17.81 9.29 -5.10
N ARG A 93 18.15 8.79 -6.30
CA ARG A 93 17.20 8.62 -7.41
C ARG A 93 16.08 7.64 -7.05
N ALA A 94 16.41 6.48 -6.48
CA ALA A 94 15.43 5.50 -6.04
C ALA A 94 14.59 6.01 -4.86
N GLN A 95 15.17 6.75 -3.92
CA GLN A 95 14.42 7.36 -2.82
C GLN A 95 13.36 8.35 -3.33
N ARG A 96 13.73 9.22 -4.27
CA ARG A 96 12.77 10.15 -4.90
C ARG A 96 11.69 9.43 -5.70
N ALA A 97 12.07 8.41 -6.47
CA ALA A 97 11.13 7.62 -7.26
C ALA A 97 10.14 6.84 -6.38
N THR A 98 10.60 6.27 -5.26
CA THR A 98 9.74 5.59 -4.28
C THR A 98 8.77 6.60 -3.65
N MET A 99 9.29 7.77 -3.23
CA MET A 99 8.48 8.82 -2.61
C MET A 99 7.38 9.30 -3.55
N GLU A 100 7.72 9.59 -4.80
CA GLU A 100 6.77 10.13 -5.76
C GLU A 100 5.69 9.10 -6.12
N SER A 101 6.05 7.81 -6.16
CA SER A 101 5.08 6.71 -6.37
C SER A 101 4.11 6.58 -5.19
N LEU A 102 4.60 6.68 -3.96
CA LEU A 102 3.77 6.68 -2.75
C LEU A 102 2.84 7.90 -2.72
N ASN A 103 3.39 9.08 -2.96
CA ASN A 103 2.64 10.32 -2.99
C ASN A 103 1.67 10.41 -4.17
N PHE A 104 1.90 9.69 -5.27
CA PHE A 104 0.89 9.51 -6.32
C PHE A 104 -0.36 8.78 -5.79
N ALA A 105 -0.18 7.66 -5.08
CA ALA A 105 -1.29 6.89 -4.50
C ALA A 105 -2.06 7.68 -3.43
N ARG A 106 -1.33 8.41 -2.57
CA ARG A 106 -1.91 9.30 -1.56
C ARG A 106 -2.74 10.43 -2.20
N ALA A 107 -2.23 11.03 -3.29
CA ALA A 107 -2.92 12.10 -3.99
C ALA A 107 -4.24 11.67 -4.66
N LEU A 108 -4.36 10.42 -5.11
CA LEU A 108 -5.62 9.88 -5.66
C LEU A 108 -6.75 9.82 -4.61
N ASN A 109 -6.41 9.78 -3.33
CA ASN A 109 -7.35 9.79 -2.22
C ASN A 109 -7.46 11.17 -1.52
N GLY A 110 -6.74 12.18 -2.01
CA GLY A 110 -6.73 13.52 -1.41
C GLY A 110 -6.01 13.59 -0.05
N LEU A 111 -5.12 12.64 0.24
CA LEU A 111 -4.29 12.62 1.45
C LEU A 111 -3.10 13.58 1.33
N SER A 112 -2.55 14.03 2.46
CA SER A 112 -1.30 14.81 2.49
C SER A 112 -0.11 14.06 1.92
N ARG A 113 0.88 14.81 1.43
CA ARG A 113 2.22 14.27 1.15
C ARG A 113 2.86 13.75 2.42
N VAL A 114 3.68 12.72 2.28
CA VAL A 114 4.63 12.30 3.31
C VAL A 114 6.06 12.64 2.90
N SER A 115 6.95 12.68 3.90
CA SER A 115 8.39 12.86 3.73
C SER A 115 9.17 11.61 4.20
N TRP A 116 10.45 11.51 3.82
CA TRP A 116 11.34 10.48 4.37
C TRP A 116 12.05 11.03 5.60
N SER A 117 11.94 10.31 6.72
CA SER A 117 12.84 10.48 7.85
C SER A 117 14.17 9.79 7.56
N ALA A 118 15.27 10.53 7.59
CA ALA A 118 16.61 9.98 7.40
C ALA A 118 16.94 8.92 8.47
N LYS A 119 16.55 9.17 9.73
CA LYS A 119 16.72 8.24 10.85
C LYS A 119 15.96 6.93 10.62
N LEU A 120 14.69 7.00 10.24
CA LEU A 120 13.89 5.78 9.99
C LEU A 120 14.39 5.04 8.74
N SER A 121 14.81 5.76 7.70
CA SER A 121 15.37 5.16 6.48
C SER A 121 16.68 4.41 6.75
N ALA A 122 17.54 4.94 7.62
CA ALA A 122 18.76 4.25 8.04
C ALA A 122 18.44 2.92 8.75
N ARG A 123 17.43 2.88 9.63
CA ARG A 123 16.98 1.64 10.30
C ARG A 123 16.35 0.67 9.29
N ALA A 124 15.49 1.16 8.41
CA ALA A 124 14.86 0.35 7.36
C ALA A 124 15.90 -0.34 6.46
N GLN A 125 17.06 0.27 6.23
CA GLN A 125 18.12 -0.34 5.42
C GLN A 125 18.67 -1.63 6.04
N TYR A 126 18.72 -1.74 7.37
CA TYR A 126 19.09 -2.98 8.05
C TYR A 126 18.00 -4.06 7.91
N ALA A 127 16.72 -3.69 8.03
CA ALA A 127 15.61 -4.62 7.78
C ALA A 127 15.67 -5.17 6.35
N ALA A 128 15.80 -4.28 5.35
CA ALA A 128 15.88 -4.67 3.95
C ALA A 128 17.09 -5.60 3.68
N LEU A 129 18.24 -5.33 4.32
CA LEU A 129 19.43 -6.18 4.25
C LEU A 129 19.16 -7.59 4.79
N ILE A 130 18.55 -7.70 5.97
CA ILE A 130 18.18 -8.99 6.58
C ILE A 130 17.30 -9.80 5.61
N MET A 131 16.23 -9.21 5.11
CA MET A 131 15.33 -9.89 4.17
C MET A 131 16.06 -10.33 2.89
N ALA A 132 16.93 -9.49 2.35
CA ALA A 132 17.67 -9.79 1.12
C ALA A 132 18.67 -10.94 1.31
N ALA A 133 19.40 -10.94 2.43
CA ALA A 133 20.41 -11.95 2.73
C ALA A 133 19.81 -13.36 2.90
N ASN A 134 18.53 -13.43 3.28
CA ASN A 134 17.81 -14.68 3.54
C ASN A 134 16.79 -15.00 2.46
N ARG A 135 16.61 -14.13 1.46
CA ARG A 135 15.65 -14.28 0.34
C ARG A 135 14.22 -14.58 0.83
N ASN A 136 13.85 -14.03 1.97
CA ASN A 136 12.57 -14.28 2.62
C ASN A 136 12.10 -13.02 3.36
N LEU A 137 10.79 -12.93 3.63
CA LEU A 137 10.17 -11.86 4.38
C LEU A 137 9.61 -12.39 5.71
N THR A 138 9.82 -11.64 6.78
CA THR A 138 9.13 -11.81 8.06
C THR A 138 9.24 -10.52 8.87
N HIS A 139 8.23 -10.21 9.67
CA HIS A 139 8.32 -9.09 10.62
C HIS A 139 9.18 -9.43 11.85
N TYR A 140 9.47 -10.71 12.08
CA TYR A 140 10.21 -11.21 13.25
C TYR A 140 11.38 -12.10 12.80
N PRO A 141 12.44 -11.52 12.19
CA PRO A 141 13.54 -12.32 11.70
C PRO A 141 14.29 -12.95 12.89
N PRO A 142 14.44 -14.29 12.93
CA PRO A 142 15.14 -14.93 14.03
C PRO A 142 16.63 -14.58 13.98
N GLN A 143 17.28 -14.54 15.15
CA GLN A 143 18.70 -14.15 15.30
C GLN A 143 19.68 -14.96 14.43
N ARG A 144 19.32 -16.20 14.06
CA ARG A 144 20.12 -17.06 13.16
C ARG A 144 20.15 -16.62 11.69
N TRP A 145 19.30 -15.66 11.29
CA TRP A 145 19.27 -15.18 9.90
C TRP A 145 20.57 -14.47 9.53
N LYS A 146 20.98 -14.61 8.27
CA LYS A 146 22.17 -13.90 7.76
C LYS A 146 21.96 -12.40 7.87
N CYS A 147 23.02 -11.69 8.25
CA CYS A 147 23.02 -10.24 8.43
C CYS A 147 21.99 -9.73 9.45
N TRP A 148 21.53 -10.60 10.36
CA TRP A 148 20.67 -10.19 11.45
C TRP A 148 21.36 -9.12 12.31
N SER A 149 20.58 -8.14 12.71
CA SER A 149 20.94 -7.16 13.73
C SER A 149 19.69 -6.76 14.49
N GLU A 150 19.85 -6.36 15.74
CA GLU A 150 18.73 -5.91 16.57
C GLU A 150 18.00 -4.73 15.92
N VAL A 151 18.74 -3.73 15.42
CA VAL A 151 18.19 -2.58 14.69
C VAL A 151 17.38 -3.00 13.47
N GLY A 152 17.84 -4.00 12.72
CA GLY A 152 17.14 -4.50 11.54
C GLY A 152 15.89 -5.30 11.89
N SER A 153 15.95 -6.14 12.92
CA SER A 153 14.80 -6.89 13.43
C SER A 153 13.69 -5.96 13.92
N ASP A 154 14.08 -4.98 14.73
CA ASP A 154 13.17 -3.96 15.27
C ASP A 154 12.62 -3.03 14.17
N ALA A 155 13.39 -2.77 13.10
CA ALA A 155 12.85 -2.09 11.92
C ALA A 155 11.87 -2.97 11.13
N ALA A 156 12.16 -4.26 10.95
CA ALA A 156 11.28 -5.20 10.24
C ALA A 156 9.88 -5.29 10.87
N ALA A 157 9.81 -5.31 12.20
CA ALA A 157 8.55 -5.33 12.96
C ALA A 157 7.66 -4.10 12.75
N ARG A 158 8.22 -2.99 12.23
CA ARG A 158 7.51 -1.71 12.02
C ARG A 158 7.52 -1.25 10.56
N SER A 159 7.96 -2.12 9.67
CA SER A 159 8.05 -1.86 8.25
C SER A 159 7.02 -2.66 7.49
N ASN A 160 6.47 -2.07 6.43
CA ASN A 160 6.01 -2.85 5.30
C ASN A 160 7.22 -3.48 4.61
N LEU A 161 7.12 -4.75 4.23
CA LEU A 161 8.23 -5.52 3.66
C LEU A 161 7.81 -6.09 2.30
N SER A 162 8.67 -5.91 1.29
CA SER A 162 8.45 -6.50 -0.03
C SER A 162 9.73 -7.09 -0.57
N ILE A 163 9.56 -8.09 -1.44
CA ILE A 163 10.65 -8.79 -2.12
C ILE A 163 10.25 -9.06 -3.56
N ASP A 164 11.21 -8.98 -4.47
CA ASP A 164 11.05 -9.38 -5.86
C ASP A 164 12.38 -9.83 -6.46
N PHE A 165 12.34 -10.79 -7.38
CA PHE A 165 13.51 -11.38 -8.02
C PHE A 165 13.37 -11.36 -9.55
N PRO A 166 14.47 -11.08 -10.30
CA PRO A 166 15.84 -10.90 -9.81
C PRO A 166 16.13 -9.48 -9.27
N ARG A 167 15.16 -8.56 -9.36
CA ARG A 167 15.33 -7.16 -8.95
C ARG A 167 13.99 -6.57 -8.50
N LEU A 168 14.03 -5.71 -7.48
CA LEU A 168 12.93 -4.84 -7.08
C LEU A 168 13.20 -3.40 -7.52
N THR A 169 12.21 -2.73 -8.11
CA THR A 169 12.30 -1.32 -8.52
C THR A 169 11.65 -0.40 -7.49
N ALA A 170 12.04 0.89 -7.51
CA ALA A 170 11.57 1.91 -6.58
C ALA A 170 10.03 2.06 -6.60
N GLY A 171 9.45 2.27 -7.78
CA GLY A 171 7.99 2.32 -7.94
C GLY A 171 7.32 0.95 -7.76
N GLY A 172 8.00 -0.13 -8.18
CA GLY A 172 7.50 -1.50 -8.02
C GLY A 172 7.28 -1.90 -6.56
N ALA A 173 8.17 -1.49 -5.65
CA ALA A 173 8.00 -1.72 -4.20
C ALA A 173 6.70 -1.11 -3.67
N VAL A 174 6.39 0.13 -4.07
CA VAL A 174 5.13 0.79 -3.67
C VAL A 174 3.92 0.08 -4.27
N MET A 175 4.02 -0.34 -5.55
CA MET A 175 2.94 -1.10 -6.19
C MET A 175 2.68 -2.43 -5.49
N GLN A 176 3.71 -3.16 -5.05
CA GLN A 176 3.50 -4.40 -4.28
C GLN A 176 2.72 -4.15 -2.98
N TYR A 177 2.99 -3.06 -2.26
CA TYR A 177 2.20 -2.68 -1.07
C TYR A 177 0.78 -2.25 -1.41
N LEU A 178 0.57 -1.59 -2.54
CA LEU A 178 -0.75 -1.16 -2.98
C LEU A 178 -1.57 -2.33 -3.53
N ASP A 179 -0.94 -3.30 -4.19
CA ASP A 179 -1.61 -4.50 -4.70
C ASP A 179 -1.94 -5.45 -3.55
N ASP A 180 -1.02 -5.56 -2.58
CA ASP A 180 -1.17 -6.40 -1.40
C ASP A 180 -1.49 -7.84 -1.80
N TRP A 181 -0.85 -8.38 -2.85
CA TRP A 181 -1.21 -9.66 -3.45
C TRP A 181 -0.89 -10.87 -2.54
N GLY A 182 -1.52 -12.02 -2.81
CA GLY A 182 -1.25 -13.27 -2.08
C GLY A 182 -2.22 -13.55 -0.93
N SER A 183 -2.36 -14.81 -0.51
CA SER A 183 -3.30 -15.22 0.54
C SER A 183 -3.03 -14.66 1.94
N PRO A 184 -1.77 -14.39 2.37
CA PRO A 184 -1.53 -13.80 3.70
C PRO A 184 -1.92 -12.32 3.79
N ASN A 185 -2.15 -11.66 2.65
CA ASN A 185 -2.34 -10.21 2.57
C ASN A 185 -3.81 -9.78 2.38
N THR A 186 -4.78 -10.65 2.70
CA THR A 186 -6.22 -10.36 2.52
C THR A 186 -6.72 -9.21 3.39
N VAL A 187 -5.98 -8.83 4.44
CA VAL A 187 -6.28 -7.68 5.31
C VAL A 187 -5.77 -6.34 4.77
N VAL A 188 -5.04 -6.36 3.64
CA VAL A 188 -4.39 -5.22 2.97
C VAL A 188 -3.61 -4.30 3.93
N GLY A 189 -2.87 -4.92 4.86
CA GLY A 189 -2.17 -4.21 5.93
C GLY A 189 -1.16 -3.20 5.40
N HIS A 190 -0.42 -3.55 4.35
CA HIS A 190 0.58 -2.67 3.77
C HIS A 190 -0.06 -1.40 3.20
N ARG A 191 -1.12 -1.56 2.39
CA ARG A 191 -1.91 -0.48 1.80
C ARG A 191 -2.52 0.43 2.87
N ARG A 192 -3.06 -0.14 3.96
CA ARG A 192 -3.66 0.61 5.07
C ARG A 192 -2.66 1.55 5.72
N TRP A 193 -1.43 1.06 5.99
CA TRP A 193 -0.37 1.88 6.57
C TRP A 193 0.07 3.03 5.67
N ILE A 194 0.33 2.77 4.38
CA ILE A 194 0.86 3.81 3.48
C ILE A 194 -0.19 4.84 3.06
N LEU A 195 -1.47 4.47 3.14
CA LEU A 195 -2.61 5.37 2.91
C LEU A 195 -3.22 5.91 4.22
N PHE A 196 -2.54 5.78 5.35
CA PHE A 196 -3.01 6.38 6.60
C PHE A 196 -3.02 7.92 6.51
N PRO A 197 -4.15 8.59 6.78
CA PRO A 197 -4.26 10.05 6.61
C PRO A 197 -3.30 10.84 7.47
N PHE A 198 -3.12 10.43 8.73
CA PHE A 198 -2.29 11.15 9.71
C PHE A 198 -0.79 10.85 9.57
N ALA A 199 -0.37 9.98 8.66
CA ALA A 199 1.06 9.75 8.44
C ALA A 199 1.75 11.04 7.98
N GLU A 200 2.80 11.45 8.70
CA GLU A 200 3.61 12.63 8.38
C GLU A 200 4.90 12.22 7.64
N SER A 201 5.61 11.24 8.20
CA SER A 201 6.87 10.75 7.63
C SER A 201 7.07 9.26 7.84
N PHE A 202 7.81 8.67 6.92
CA PHE A 202 8.17 7.26 6.93
C PHE A 202 9.69 7.08 6.78
N GLY A 203 10.19 5.87 7.02
CA GLY A 203 11.51 5.46 6.56
C GLY A 203 11.41 4.61 5.30
N ASN A 204 12.38 4.67 4.39
CA ASN A 204 12.40 3.80 3.23
C ASN A 204 13.82 3.33 2.89
N ALA A 205 13.96 2.05 2.57
CA ALA A 205 15.21 1.52 2.06
C ALA A 205 14.97 0.32 1.14
N LEU A 206 15.77 0.23 0.08
CA LEU A 206 15.81 -0.87 -0.87
C LEU A 206 17.18 -1.55 -0.84
N THR A 207 17.19 -2.85 -1.10
CA THR A 207 18.35 -3.57 -1.62
C THR A 207 18.18 -3.79 -3.13
N LYS A 208 18.90 -4.73 -3.74
CA LYS A 208 18.61 -5.14 -5.13
C LYS A 208 17.24 -5.82 -5.27
N THR A 209 16.77 -6.53 -4.24
CA THR A 209 15.61 -7.44 -4.33
C THR A 209 14.56 -7.21 -3.25
N THR A 210 14.84 -6.41 -2.21
CA THR A 210 13.90 -6.18 -1.11
C THR A 210 13.70 -4.70 -0.86
N ASN A 211 12.56 -4.37 -0.27
CA ASN A 211 12.29 -3.06 0.32
C ASN A 211 11.76 -3.24 1.74
N ALA A 212 12.17 -2.34 2.62
CA ALA A 212 11.54 -2.10 3.89
C ALA A 212 11.11 -0.63 3.93
N MET A 213 9.81 -0.39 4.14
CA MET A 213 9.26 0.93 4.36
C MET A 213 8.78 1.01 5.81
N PHE A 214 9.49 1.74 6.66
CA PHE A 214 9.16 1.94 8.08
C PHE A 214 7.94 2.84 8.19
N VAL A 215 6.80 2.25 8.54
CA VAL A 215 5.48 2.89 8.50
C VAL A 215 4.96 3.34 9.87
N VAL A 216 5.50 2.79 10.96
CA VAL A 216 5.15 3.21 12.33
C VAL A 216 5.97 4.45 12.73
N GLY A 217 5.73 5.56 12.02
CA GLY A 217 6.48 6.82 12.15
C GLY A 217 5.71 7.95 12.87
N PRO A 218 6.25 9.17 12.82
CA PRO A 218 5.55 10.38 13.25
C PRO A 218 4.20 10.57 12.56
N LEU A 219 3.25 11.10 13.33
CA LEU A 219 1.90 11.39 12.88
C LEU A 219 1.62 12.89 13.03
N ASP A 220 0.87 13.44 12.09
CA ASP A 220 0.36 14.80 12.14
C ASP A 220 -1.17 14.75 12.05
N THR A 221 -1.82 15.12 13.15
CA THR A 221 -3.29 15.10 13.33
C THR A 221 -3.97 16.28 12.63
N ALA A 222 -3.21 17.31 12.26
CA ALA A 222 -3.71 18.39 11.43
C ALA A 222 -3.85 17.94 9.97
N ASN A 223 -3.29 16.79 9.56
CA ASN A 223 -3.47 16.31 8.20
C ASN A 223 -4.96 16.08 7.86
N PRO A 224 -5.37 16.36 6.61
CA PRO A 224 -6.73 16.10 6.16
C PRO A 224 -7.09 14.62 6.31
N ASN A 225 -8.25 14.34 6.90
CA ASN A 225 -8.77 12.99 7.10
C ASN A 225 -10.08 12.79 6.31
N PRO A 226 -10.03 12.28 5.07
CA PRO A 226 -11.22 11.98 4.31
C PRO A 226 -12.03 10.89 5.01
N ALA A 227 -13.37 11.04 5.05
CA ALA A 227 -14.28 10.03 5.60
C ALA A 227 -14.03 8.61 5.04
N TRP A 228 -13.53 8.53 3.81
CA TRP A 228 -13.29 7.27 3.11
C TRP A 228 -12.02 7.33 2.26
N VAL A 229 -11.12 6.39 2.50
CA VAL A 229 -9.94 6.11 1.67
C VAL A 229 -10.21 4.84 0.86
N ARG A 230 -10.07 4.92 -0.46
CA ARG A 230 -10.50 3.87 -1.39
C ARG A 230 -9.33 3.42 -2.25
N TRP A 231 -9.26 2.12 -2.51
CA TRP A 231 -8.34 1.58 -3.49
C TRP A 231 -9.01 0.47 -4.28
N PRO A 232 -9.29 0.66 -5.58
CA PRO A 232 -9.11 1.88 -6.39
C PRO A 232 -9.83 3.14 -5.87
N SER A 233 -9.30 4.33 -6.16
CA SER A 233 -9.94 5.60 -5.78
C SER A 233 -11.24 5.84 -6.56
N ALA A 234 -12.14 6.67 -5.99
CA ALA A 234 -13.34 7.08 -6.70
C ALA A 234 -12.98 7.96 -7.91
N GLY A 235 -13.70 7.81 -9.04
CA GLY A 235 -13.43 8.53 -10.29
C GLY A 235 -12.59 7.71 -11.27
N TRP A 236 -11.78 8.38 -12.08
CA TRP A 236 -10.83 7.76 -13.01
C TRP A 236 -9.65 7.15 -12.28
N PHE A 237 -9.28 5.94 -12.69
CA PHE A 237 -8.20 5.19 -12.06
C PHE A 237 -7.39 4.39 -13.10
N PRO A 238 -6.04 4.47 -13.10
CA PRO A 238 -5.20 3.73 -14.03
C PRO A 238 -5.31 2.22 -13.85
N SER A 239 -5.59 1.50 -14.92
CA SER A 239 -5.71 0.04 -14.93
C SER A 239 -4.42 -0.67 -14.49
N GLN A 240 -3.27 -0.03 -14.70
CA GLN A 240 -1.96 -0.55 -14.32
C GLN A 240 -1.67 -0.44 -12.81
N ALA A 241 -2.48 0.35 -12.08
CA ALA A 241 -2.38 0.44 -10.62
C ALA A 241 -3.53 -0.30 -9.92
N GLU A 242 -4.36 -1.02 -10.68
CA GLU A 242 -5.50 -1.75 -10.17
C GLU A 242 -5.01 -3.01 -9.47
N PRO A 243 -5.41 -3.28 -8.22
CA PRO A 243 -4.84 -4.33 -7.37
C PRO A 243 -5.36 -5.73 -7.71
N MET A 244 -5.48 -6.05 -9.01
CA MET A 244 -5.92 -7.33 -9.53
C MET A 244 -7.25 -7.84 -8.96
N GLY A 245 -8.17 -6.93 -8.63
CA GLY A 245 -9.47 -7.26 -8.03
C GLY A 245 -9.55 -7.10 -6.51
N ARG A 246 -8.43 -6.93 -5.79
CA ARG A 246 -8.40 -6.77 -4.33
C ARG A 246 -8.75 -5.34 -3.91
N TRP A 247 -10.03 -5.01 -3.90
CA TRP A 247 -10.52 -3.67 -3.62
C TRP A 247 -10.71 -3.45 -2.12
N SER A 248 -10.51 -2.22 -1.67
CA SER A 248 -10.66 -1.84 -0.26
C SER A 248 -11.35 -0.49 -0.05
N LEU A 249 -12.05 -0.38 1.07
CA LEU A 249 -12.66 0.83 1.59
C LEU A 249 -12.26 0.97 3.07
N SER A 250 -11.41 1.94 3.37
CA SER A 250 -11.04 2.31 4.73
C SER A 250 -11.85 3.53 5.18
N SER A 251 -12.18 3.60 6.47
CA SER A 251 -12.83 4.77 7.06
C SER A 251 -11.81 5.69 7.70
N GLY A 252 -12.03 7.00 7.57
CA GLY A 252 -11.35 8.01 8.39
C GLY A 252 -11.89 8.06 9.83
N ASP A 253 -13.05 7.44 10.09
CA ASP A 253 -13.65 7.32 11.41
C ASP A 253 -13.11 6.05 12.11
N PRO A 254 -12.41 6.16 13.24
CA PRO A 254 -11.87 5.01 13.95
C PRO A 254 -12.94 4.10 14.56
N HIS A 255 -14.19 4.56 14.68
CA HIS A 255 -15.31 3.79 15.22
C HIS A 255 -16.10 3.02 14.16
N ALA A 256 -15.74 3.16 12.87
CA ALA A 256 -16.39 2.45 11.78
C ALA A 256 -16.23 0.93 11.93
N ASP A 257 -17.33 0.17 11.85
CA ASP A 257 -17.35 -1.29 11.82
C ASP A 257 -17.96 -1.81 10.51
N PHE A 258 -17.18 -2.65 9.83
CA PHE A 258 -17.52 -3.24 8.54
C PHE A 258 -17.94 -4.72 8.62
N ARG A 259 -17.98 -5.34 9.82
CA ARG A 259 -18.33 -6.77 9.97
C ARG A 259 -19.68 -7.10 9.35
N SER A 260 -20.67 -6.24 9.54
CA SER A 260 -22.02 -6.38 8.97
C SER A 260 -22.16 -5.83 7.53
N ALA A 261 -21.12 -5.18 6.99
CA ALA A 261 -21.23 -4.48 5.72
C ALA A 261 -21.38 -5.43 4.53
N LYS A 262 -22.20 -5.04 3.55
CA LYS A 262 -22.45 -5.76 2.29
C LYS A 262 -21.88 -4.97 1.11
N ILE A 263 -21.34 -5.67 0.11
CA ILE A 263 -20.75 -5.07 -1.09
C ILE A 263 -21.57 -5.43 -2.32
N SER A 264 -21.87 -4.44 -3.15
CA SER A 264 -22.35 -4.64 -4.52
C SER A 264 -21.46 -3.87 -5.49
N VAL A 265 -21.02 -4.54 -6.56
CA VAL A 265 -20.28 -3.92 -7.66
C VAL A 265 -21.08 -4.15 -8.95
N ARG A 266 -21.31 -3.09 -9.72
CA ARG A 266 -21.97 -3.18 -11.03
C ARG A 266 -21.09 -2.58 -12.13
N ARG A 267 -20.93 -3.28 -13.26
CA ARG A 267 -20.26 -2.79 -14.48
C ARG A 267 -21.33 -2.50 -15.52
N ASN A 268 -21.42 -1.24 -15.96
CA ASN A 268 -22.43 -0.81 -16.94
C ASN A 268 -23.86 -1.28 -16.59
N GLY A 269 -24.22 -1.19 -15.31
CA GLY A 269 -25.53 -1.64 -14.82
C GLY A 269 -25.64 -3.14 -14.56
N SER A 270 -24.74 -4.00 -15.03
CA SER A 270 -24.77 -5.45 -14.74
C SER A 270 -24.01 -5.79 -13.45
N PRO A 271 -24.50 -6.70 -12.59
CA PRO A 271 -23.77 -7.16 -11.41
C PRO A 271 -22.41 -7.78 -11.76
N VAL A 272 -21.41 -7.54 -10.90
CA VAL A 272 -20.09 -8.17 -10.96
C VAL A 272 -19.92 -9.00 -9.70
N ARG A 273 -19.46 -10.25 -9.86
CA ARG A 273 -19.23 -11.16 -8.73
C ARG A 273 -18.16 -10.57 -7.80
N THR A 274 -18.42 -10.63 -6.50
CA THR A 274 -17.47 -10.23 -5.46
C THR A 274 -17.35 -11.30 -4.39
N LYS A 275 -16.25 -11.25 -3.62
CA LYS A 275 -16.06 -12.05 -2.40
C LYS A 275 -15.55 -11.15 -1.29
N LYS A 276 -16.34 -10.96 -0.24
CA LYS A 276 -15.91 -10.25 0.98
C LYS A 276 -14.85 -11.08 1.71
N TYR A 277 -13.77 -10.44 2.15
CA TYR A 277 -12.84 -11.05 3.11
C TYR A 277 -13.28 -10.74 4.55
N THR A 278 -12.88 -11.59 5.49
CA THR A 278 -13.09 -11.35 6.92
C THR A 278 -12.48 -10.01 7.32
N VAL A 279 -13.21 -9.24 8.13
CA VAL A 279 -12.76 -7.93 8.60
C VAL A 279 -11.82 -8.14 9.79
N HIS A 280 -10.63 -7.55 9.71
CA HIS A 280 -9.63 -7.57 10.77
C HIS A 280 -9.20 -6.13 11.09
N ASP A 281 -9.32 -5.76 12.35
CA ASP A 281 -8.89 -4.46 12.89
C ASP A 281 -7.40 -4.51 13.29
N GLY A 282 -6.85 -3.37 13.73
CA GLY A 282 -5.45 -3.31 14.20
C GLY A 282 -4.40 -2.86 13.16
N TYR A 283 -4.81 -2.47 11.95
CA TYR A 283 -3.89 -1.94 10.92
C TYR A 283 -4.33 -0.54 10.47
N ALA A 284 -3.74 0.51 11.05
CA ALA A 284 -3.98 1.94 10.74
C ALA A 284 -5.46 2.44 10.79
N MET A 285 -6.33 1.97 9.89
CA MET A 285 -7.74 2.38 9.73
C MET A 285 -8.67 1.18 9.71
N PRO A 286 -9.90 1.24 10.27
CA PRO A 286 -10.93 0.25 10.00
C PRO A 286 -11.16 0.10 8.49
N THR A 287 -11.17 -1.13 7.98
CA THR A 287 -11.13 -1.37 6.53
C THR A 287 -11.96 -2.59 6.12
N LEU A 288 -12.75 -2.43 5.08
CA LEU A 288 -13.41 -3.51 4.35
C LEU A 288 -12.59 -3.88 3.11
N VAL A 289 -12.38 -5.19 2.89
CA VAL A 289 -11.68 -5.73 1.72
C VAL A 289 -12.55 -6.75 1.01
N TRP A 290 -12.54 -6.73 -0.31
CA TRP A 290 -13.23 -7.73 -1.13
C TRP A 290 -12.49 -7.96 -2.45
N GLU A 291 -12.66 -9.16 -2.99
CA GLU A 291 -12.25 -9.53 -4.33
C GLU A 291 -13.34 -9.12 -5.34
N VAL A 292 -12.95 -8.60 -6.50
CA VAL A 292 -13.83 -8.33 -7.64
C VAL A 292 -13.39 -9.18 -8.83
N TYR A 293 -14.26 -10.07 -9.29
CA TYR A 293 -13.94 -11.00 -10.37
C TYR A 293 -14.31 -10.46 -11.75
N GLY A 294 -13.59 -10.91 -12.79
CA GLY A 294 -13.93 -10.61 -14.18
C GLY A 294 -13.77 -9.12 -14.54
N LEU A 295 -12.85 -8.42 -13.87
CA LEU A 295 -12.49 -7.05 -14.20
C LEU A 295 -11.95 -6.95 -15.64
N ARG A 296 -12.25 -5.82 -16.27
CA ARG A 296 -11.69 -5.39 -17.55
C ARG A 296 -10.72 -4.24 -17.31
N ARG A 297 -9.69 -4.15 -18.16
CA ARG A 297 -8.70 -3.05 -18.15
C ARG A 297 -9.33 -1.67 -18.32
N SER A 298 -10.53 -1.59 -18.90
CA SER A 298 -11.31 -0.36 -18.96
C SER A 298 -12.77 -0.62 -18.59
N GLY A 299 -13.44 0.38 -18.06
CA GLY A 299 -14.87 0.33 -17.79
C GLY A 299 -15.28 1.11 -16.54
N LYS A 300 -16.58 1.38 -16.42
CA LYS A 300 -17.19 2.03 -15.27
C LYS A 300 -17.80 0.98 -14.35
N TYR A 301 -17.28 0.93 -13.14
CA TYR A 301 -17.79 0.13 -12.04
C TYR A 301 -18.43 1.06 -11.02
N VAL A 302 -19.56 0.68 -10.47
CA VAL A 302 -20.21 1.38 -9.36
C VAL A 302 -20.16 0.48 -8.16
N VAL A 303 -19.41 0.91 -7.14
CA VAL A 303 -19.33 0.25 -5.84
C VAL A 303 -20.40 0.82 -4.94
N THR A 304 -21.13 -0.05 -4.27
CA THR A 304 -22.04 0.31 -3.17
C THR A 304 -21.71 -0.56 -1.96
N VAL A 305 -21.42 0.08 -0.83
CA VAL A 305 -21.25 -0.57 0.47
C VAL A 305 -22.35 -0.08 1.39
N THR A 306 -23.05 -1.00 2.04
CA THR A 306 -24.14 -0.71 2.99
C THR A 306 -23.91 -1.45 4.30
N GLY A 307 -24.60 -1.05 5.36
CA GLY A 307 -24.53 -1.72 6.66
C GLY A 307 -23.23 -1.45 7.41
N ILE A 308 -22.62 -0.29 7.15
CA ILE A 308 -21.47 0.21 7.93
C ILE A 308 -22.04 0.76 9.25
N LYS A 309 -21.49 0.31 10.37
CA LYS A 309 -21.86 0.80 11.71
C LYS A 309 -20.80 1.76 12.22
N GLY A 310 -21.15 2.62 13.18
CA GLY A 310 -20.20 3.49 13.89
C GLY A 310 -19.54 4.60 13.07
N ALA A 311 -19.76 4.65 11.75
CA ALA A 311 -19.32 5.74 10.88
C ALA A 311 -20.46 6.74 10.65
N ALA A 312 -20.11 8.01 10.42
CA ALA A 312 -21.07 9.07 10.09
C ALA A 312 -22.00 8.76 8.89
N ALA A 313 -21.53 7.97 7.92
CA ALA A 313 -22.35 7.52 6.78
C ALA A 313 -22.48 5.98 6.76
N PRO A 314 -23.69 5.41 6.96
CA PRO A 314 -23.90 3.95 7.01
C PRO A 314 -23.86 3.29 5.62
N LYS A 315 -23.77 4.10 4.57
CA LYS A 315 -23.75 3.70 3.16
C LYS A 315 -22.77 4.56 2.38
N VAL A 316 -22.01 3.92 1.50
CA VAL A 316 -21.08 4.58 0.58
C VAL A 316 -21.37 4.09 -0.83
N ARG A 317 -21.50 5.01 -1.79
CA ARG A 317 -21.61 4.67 -3.22
C ARG A 317 -20.67 5.53 -4.04
N TYR A 318 -19.84 4.92 -4.88
CA TYR A 318 -18.88 5.64 -5.69
C TYR A 318 -18.56 4.92 -7.02
N PRO A 319 -18.22 5.67 -8.07
CA PRO A 319 -17.75 5.09 -9.32
C PRO A 319 -16.24 4.81 -9.27
N VAL A 320 -15.80 3.74 -9.91
CA VAL A 320 -14.42 3.47 -10.33
C VAL A 320 -14.43 3.36 -11.85
N LYS A 321 -13.73 4.26 -12.54
CA LYS A 321 -13.63 4.32 -14.00
C LYS A 321 -12.22 3.88 -14.39
N LEU A 322 -12.05 2.57 -14.62
CA LEU A 322 -10.79 2.02 -15.06
C LEU A 322 -10.50 2.46 -16.49
N PHE A 323 -9.25 2.80 -16.76
CA PHE A 323 -8.76 3.13 -18.10
C PHE A 323 -7.26 2.89 -18.19
N THR A 324 -6.76 2.76 -19.42
CA THR A 324 -5.32 2.72 -19.70
C THR A 324 -4.84 4.14 -20.07
N PRO A 325 -3.97 4.79 -19.27
CA PRO A 325 -3.47 6.14 -19.52
C PRO A 325 -2.27 6.21 -20.48
#